data_AF-A0A511QMH0-F1
#
_entry.id   AF-A0A511QMH0-F1
#
_cell.length_a   1.000
_cell.length_b   1.000
_cell.length_c   1.000
_cell.angle_alpha   90.00
_cell.angle_beta   90.00
_cell.angle_gamma   90.00
#
_symmetry.space_group_name_H-M   'P 1'
#
loop_
_entity.id
_entity.type
_entity.pdbx_description
1 polymer ?
#
loop_
_entity_poly.entity_id
_entity_poly.type
_entity_poly.pdbx_seq_one_letter_code
_entity_poly.pdbx_strand_id
1 'polypeptide(L)' 'MEKNQLKLMNVTETSEYLGLSSTTFWRIRQKGLFPKPISSDGVVIGWPKKEIDNWVHDSFASAQS' A
#
# COMPACT_ATOMS: atom_id res chain seq x y z
N MET A 1 21.33 17.14 5.89
CA MET A 1 20.96 16.25 4.78
C MET A 1 19.83 15.37 5.28
N GLU A 2 18.61 15.69 4.85
CA GLU A 2 17.40 15.03 5.31
C GLU A 2 17.43 13.57 4.87
N LYS A 3 17.44 12.64 5.84
CA LYS A 3 17.40 11.22 5.55
C LYS A 3 16.01 10.95 4.95
N ASN A 4 15.91 10.93 3.63
CA ASN A 4 14.76 10.47 2.88
C ASN A 4 14.64 8.95 3.08
N GLN A 5 14.28 8.55 4.30
CA GLN A 5 14.02 7.18 4.67
C GLN A 5 12.77 6.77 3.89
N LEU A 6 12.96 5.95 2.86
CA LEU A 6 11.86 5.25 2.22
C LEU A 6 11.26 4.33 3.28
N LYS A 7 10.28 4.84 4.02
CA LYS A 7 9.56 4.04 5.01
C LYS A 7 8.66 3.08 4.24
N LEU A 8 9.14 1.85 4.14
CA LEU A 8 8.42 0.74 3.57
C LEU A 8 7.50 0.17 4.64
N MET A 9 6.22 0.16 4.35
CA MET A 9 5.19 -0.40 5.20
C MET A 9 4.95 -1.84 4.77
N ASN A 10 5.02 -2.76 5.71
CA ASN A 10 4.70 -4.16 5.45
C ASN A 10 3.18 -4.35 5.23
N VAL A 11 2.75 -5.58 4.93
CA VAL A 11 1.34 -5.91 4.70
C VAL A 11 0.46 -5.55 5.90
N THR A 12 0.91 -5.86 7.11
CA THR A 12 0.16 -5.60 8.35
C THR A 12 0.02 -4.10 8.58
N GLU A 13 1.13 -3.36 8.54
CA GLU A 13 1.13 -1.91 8.71
C GLU A 13 0.26 -1.22 7.65
N THR A 14 0.32 -1.68 6.40
CA THR A 14 -0.51 -1.14 5.31
C THR A 14 -1.99 -1.41 5.56
N SER A 15 -2.34 -2.62 6.00
CA SER A 15 -3.72 -2.99 6.33
C SER A 15 -4.27 -2.16 7.48
N GLU A 16 -3.49 -2.01 8.56
CA GLU A 16 -3.84 -1.19 9.72
C GLU A 16 -3.96 0.30 9.34
N TYR A 17 -3.02 0.81 8.55
CA TYR A 17 -3.02 2.20 8.09
C TYR A 17 -4.23 2.54 7.23
N LEU A 18 -4.66 1.60 6.38
CA LEU A 18 -5.85 1.75 5.55
C LEU A 18 -7.15 1.46 6.32
N GLY A 19 -7.07 1.01 7.57
CA GLY A 19 -8.23 0.55 8.34
C GLY A 19 -8.94 -0.66 7.73
N LEU A 20 -8.22 -1.44 6.91
CA LEU A 20 -8.76 -2.60 6.21
C LEU A 20 -8.47 -3.88 7.00
N SER A 21 -9.41 -4.83 6.96
CA SER A 21 -9.13 -6.18 7.41
C SER A 21 -8.14 -6.87 6.46
N SER A 22 -7.34 -7.80 6.97
CA SER A 22 -6.36 -8.57 6.20
C SER A 22 -7.01 -9.29 5.00
N THR A 23 -8.24 -9.76 5.18
CA THR A 23 -9.04 -10.43 4.13
C THR A 23 -9.45 -9.46 3.03
N THR A 24 -9.86 -8.24 3.40
CA THR A 24 -10.18 -7.18 2.44
C THR A 24 -8.93 -6.77 1.66
N PHE A 25 -7.81 -6.55 2.36
CA PHE A 25 -6.55 -6.18 1.74
C PHE A 25 -6.07 -7.25 0.74
N TRP A 26 -6.17 -8.54 1.12
CA TRP A 26 -5.84 -9.65 0.22
C TRP A 26 -6.73 -9.67 -1.04
N ARG A 27 -8.05 -9.44 -0.90
CA ARG A 27 -8.97 -9.36 -2.05
C ARG A 27 -8.62 -8.21 -3.00
N ILE A 28 -8.30 -7.03 -2.47
CA ILE A 28 -7.91 -5.86 -3.28
C ILE A 28 -6.62 -6.16 -4.03
N ARG A 29 -5.65 -6.81 -3.37
CA ARG A 29 -4.40 -7.26 -3.99
C ARG A 29 -4.64 -8.28 -5.10
N GLN A 30 -5.52 -9.26 -4.88
CA GLN A 30 -5.90 -10.25 -5.89
C GLN A 30 -6.61 -9.63 -7.11
N LYS A 31 -7.44 -8.61 -6.87
CA LYS A 31 -8.11 -7.86 -7.94
C LYS A 31 -7.17 -6.93 -8.72
N GLY A 32 -5.90 -6.80 -8.31
CA GLY A 32 -4.96 -5.85 -8.91
C GLY A 32 -5.33 -4.38 -8.66
N LEU A 33 -6.20 -4.13 -7.67
CA LEU A 33 -6.66 -2.79 -7.34
C LEU A 33 -5.68 -2.04 -6.44
N PHE A 34 -4.70 -2.72 -5.83
CA PHE A 34 -3.68 -2.12 -4.97
C PHE A 34 -2.32 -2.08 -5.71
N PRO A 35 -1.45 -1.08 -5.45
CA PRO A 35 -0.11 -1.04 -6.02
C PRO A 35 0.68 -2.33 -5.75
N LYS A 36 1.60 -2.65 -6.65
CA LYS A 36 2.46 -3.82 -6.49
C LYS A 36 3.47 -3.57 -5.36
N PRO A 37 3.69 -4.53 -4.46
CA PRO A 37 4.70 -4.36 -3.42
C PRO A 37 6.09 -4.34 -4.03
N ILE A 38 6.99 -3.62 -3.36
CA ILE A 38 8.41 -3.75 -3.58
C ILE A 38 8.85 -5.09 -2.99
N SER A 39 9.48 -5.89 -3.83
CA SER A 39 10.10 -7.16 -3.43
C SER A 39 11.58 -7.11 -3.75
N SER A 40 12.41 -7.65 -2.85
CA SER A 40 13.83 -7.85 -3.06
C SER A 40 14.13 -9.32 -2.84
N ASP A 41 14.82 -9.94 -3.78
CA ASP A 41 15.27 -11.33 -3.70
C ASP A 41 14.14 -12.34 -3.34
N GLY A 42 12.95 -12.12 -3.91
CA GLY A 42 11.77 -12.97 -3.66
C GLY A 42 11.03 -12.69 -2.34
N VAL A 43 11.55 -11.81 -1.48
CA VAL A 43 10.91 -11.36 -0.25
C VAL A 43 10.14 -10.07 -0.50
N VAL A 44 8.86 -10.07 -0.17
CA VAL A 44 8.03 -8.85 -0.18
C VAL A 44 8.47 -7.96 0.97
N ILE A 45 9.10 -6.81 0.65
CA ILE A 45 9.54 -5.84 1.66
C ILE A 45 8.35 -4.98 2.09
N GLY A 46 7.49 -4.59 1.15
CA GLY A 46 6.31 -3.79 1.44
C GLY A 46 6.10 -2.66 0.43
N TRP A 47 5.41 -1.62 0.86
CA TRP A 47 5.06 -0.48 0.01
C TRP A 47 5.63 0.82 0.57
N PRO A 48 6.17 1.71 -0.26
CA PRO A 48 6.47 3.07 0.16
C PRO A 48 5.19 3.74 0.65
N LYS A 49 5.22 4.37 1.82
CA LYS A 49 4.07 5.14 2.32
C LYS A 49 3.51 6.11 1.27
N LYS A 50 4.39 6.79 0.53
CA LYS A 50 4.02 7.72 -0.54
C LYS A 50 3.16 7.06 -1.63
N GLU A 51 3.44 5.81 -1.99
CA GLU A 51 2.61 5.10 -2.99
C GLU A 51 1.25 4.73 -2.42
N ILE A 52 1.18 4.35 -1.14
CA ILE A 52 -0.09 4.09 -0.47
C ILE A 52 -0.93 5.37 -0.44
N ASP A 53 -0.34 6.49 -0.03
CA ASP A 53 -1.03 7.79 0.03
C ASP A 53 -1.57 8.22 -1.34
N ASN A 54 -0.76 8.08 -2.40
CA ASN A 54 -1.19 8.35 -3.77
C ASN A 54 -2.36 7.46 -4.19
N TRP A 55 -2.28 6.16 -3.89
CA TRP A 55 -3.35 5.22 -4.21
C TRP A 55 -4.66 5.53 -3.49
N VAL A 56 -4.57 5.90 -2.21
CA VAL A 56 -5.74 6.34 -1.44
C VAL A 56 -6.36 7.55 -2.12
N HIS A 57 -5.55 8.55 -2.47
CA HIS A 57 -6.06 9.74 -3.15
C HIS A 57 -6.78 9.42 -4.46
N ASP A 58 -6.19 8.57 -5.32
CA ASP A 58 -6.79 8.17 -6.59
C ASP A 58 -8.09 7.36 -6.42
N SER A 59 -8.12 6.48 -5.41
CA SER A 59 -9.29 5.63 -5.11
C SER A 59 -10.46 6.44 -4.55
N PHE A 60 -10.19 7.43 -3.69
CA PHE A 60 -11.22 8.33 -3.16
C PHE A 60 -11.70 9.34 -4.22
N ALA A 61 -10.81 9.84 -5.08
CA ALA A 61 -11.18 10.73 -6.18
C ALA A 61 -12.18 10.05 -7.15
N SER A 62 -12.02 8.75 -7.38
CA SER A 62 -12.91 7.95 -8.23
C SER A 62 -14.28 7.66 -7.58
N ALA A 63 -14.36 7.67 -6.25
CA ALA A 63 -15.59 7.40 -5.49
C ALA A 63 -16.47 8.65 -5.25
N GLN A 64 -15.91 9.86 -5.46
CA GLN A 64 -16.61 11.13 -5.25
C GLN A 64 -17.16 11.76 -6.55
N SER A 65 -17.10 11.04 -7.67
CA SER A 65 -17.66 11.46 -8.98
C SER A 65 -19.06 10.92 -9.25
#